data_AF-A0A8T2Z7W2-F1
#
_entry.id   AF-A0A8T2Z7W2-F1
#
_cell.length_a   1.000
_cell.length_b   1.000
_cell.length_c   1.000
_cell.angle_alpha   90.00
_cell.angle_beta   90.00
_cell.angle_gamma   90.00
#
_symmetry.space_group_name_H-M   'P 1'
#
loop_
_entity.id
_entity.type
_entity.pdbx_description
1 polymer ?
#
loop_
_entity_poly.entity_id
_entity_poly.type
_entity_poly.pdbx_seq_one_letter_code
_entity_poly.pdbx_strand_id
1 'polypeptide(L)'
;MAGIRKQQQCIRQGQREIRERFEEIESECDQLKKETELVSQASDKNQLRLDIMLKILKARQENDFAKAADLTCSLRFQVLRPSMLG
;
A
#
# COMPACT_ATOMS: atom_id res chain seq x y z
N MET A 1 10.80 41.32 -35.80
CA MET A 1 11.48 40.01 -35.73
C MET A 1 12.13 39.69 -34.38
N ALA A 2 12.85 40.61 -33.71
CA ALA A 2 13.54 40.31 -32.44
C ALA A 2 12.61 40.01 -31.25
N GLY A 3 11.45 40.69 -31.13
CA GLY A 3 10.48 40.46 -30.05
C GLY A 3 9.84 39.06 -30.10
N ILE A 4 9.45 38.60 -31.29
CA ILE A 4 8.86 37.27 -31.51
C ILE A 4 9.83 36.17 -31.09
N ARG A 5 11.14 36.32 -31.39
CA ARG A 5 12.17 35.35 -30.98
C ARG A 5 12.32 35.25 -29.46
N LYS A 6 12.31 36.38 -28.74
CA LYS A 6 12.36 36.39 -27.28
C LYS A 6 11.13 35.72 -26.67
N GLN A 7 9.94 36.04 -27.17
CA GLN A 7 8.70 35.44 -26.68
C GLN A 7 8.67 33.92 -26.91
N GLN A 8 9.11 33.44 -28.08
CA GLN A 8 9.25 32.01 -28.35
C GLN A 8 10.26 31.32 -27.41
N GLN A 9 11.34 32.00 -27.03
CA GLN A 9 12.30 31.46 -26.07
C GLN A 9 11.69 31.32 -24.68
N CYS A 10 10.96 32.32 -24.21
CA CYS A 10 10.23 32.25 -22.94
C CYS A 10 9.20 31.12 -22.93
N ILE A 11 8.45 30.94 -24.02
CA ILE A 11 7.46 29.86 -24.16
C ILE A 11 8.16 28.49 -24.06
N ARG A 12 9.26 28.28 -24.79
CA ARG A 12 10.02 27.02 -24.73
C ARG A 12 10.57 26.72 -23.34
N GLN A 13 11.03 27.74 -22.64
CA GLN A 13 11.54 27.60 -21.29
C GLN A 13 10.41 27.20 -20.32
N GLY A 14 9.27 27.90 -20.36
CA GLY A 14 8.11 27.55 -19.54
C GLY A 14 7.56 26.15 -19.85
N GLN A 15 7.54 25.75 -21.12
CA GLN A 15 7.15 24.39 -21.51
C GLN A 15 8.11 23.31 -20.96
N ARG A 16 9.42 23.60 -20.91
CA ARG A 16 10.40 22.70 -20.32
C ARG A 16 10.17 22.56 -18.82
N GLU A 17 10.05 23.68 -18.10
CA GLU A 17 9.83 23.69 -16.65
C GLU A 17 8.53 22.97 -16.27
N ILE A 18 7.45 23.17 -17.05
CA ILE A 18 6.19 22.45 -16.84
C ILE A 18 6.40 20.95 -17.06
N ARG A 19 7.12 20.54 -18.11
CA ARG A 19 7.38 19.12 -18.37
C ARG A 19 8.17 18.47 -17.24
N GLU A 20 9.25 19.10 -16.80
CA GLU A 20 10.09 18.61 -15.70
C GLU A 20 9.26 18.40 -14.42
N ARG A 21 8.37 19.35 -14.10
CA ARG A 21 7.45 19.20 -12.96
C ARG A 21 6.44 18.07 -13.13
N PHE A 22 5.91 17.86 -14.33
CA PHE A 22 5.00 16.74 -14.58
C PHE A 22 5.72 15.40 -14.44
N GLU A 23 6.96 15.28 -14.91
CA GLU A 23 7.78 14.07 -14.75
C GLU A 23 8.07 13.79 -13.27
N GLU A 24 8.35 14.81 -12.46
CA GLU A 24 8.50 14.69 -11.00
C GLU A 24 7.20 14.20 -10.34
N ILE A 25 6.05 14.81 -10.68
CA ILE A 25 4.74 14.42 -10.14
C ILE A 25 4.40 12.97 -10.51
N GLU A 26 4.66 12.56 -11.75
CA GLU A 26 4.43 11.17 -12.20
C GLU A 26 5.29 10.19 -11.38
N SER A 27 6.56 10.51 -11.16
CA SER A 27 7.45 9.70 -10.31
C SER A 27 6.94 9.59 -8.87
N GLU A 28 6.48 10.69 -8.28
CA GLU A 28 5.90 10.67 -6.93
C GLU A 28 4.60 9.84 -6.88
N CYS A 29 3.75 9.96 -7.90
CA CYS A 29 2.51 9.17 -7.99
C CYS A 29 2.81 7.66 -8.07
N ASP A 30 3.81 7.27 -8.84
CA ASP A 30 4.24 5.87 -8.95
C ASP A 30 4.78 5.33 -7.62
N GLN A 31 5.52 6.15 -6.87
CA GLN A 31 5.97 5.78 -5.54
C GLN A 31 4.80 5.64 -4.55
N LEU A 32 3.90 6.64 -4.52
CA LEU A 32 2.68 6.63 -3.69
C LEU A 32 1.83 5.40 -3.95
N LYS A 33 1.70 4.99 -5.22
CA LYS A 33 0.96 3.78 -5.60
C LYS A 33 1.58 2.51 -5.02
N LYS A 34 2.91 2.37 -5.10
CA LYS A 34 3.64 1.23 -4.52
C LYS A 34 3.49 1.18 -3.00
N GLU A 35 3.67 2.31 -2.33
CA GLU A 35 3.51 2.40 -0.87
C GLU A 35 2.09 2.06 -0.44
N THR A 36 1.08 2.57 -1.17
CA THR A 36 -0.34 2.27 -0.91
C THR A 36 -0.63 0.78 -1.09
N GLU A 37 -0.06 0.13 -2.11
CA GLU A 37 -0.22 -1.30 -2.34
C GLU A 37 0.37 -2.13 -1.18
N LEU A 38 1.56 -1.75 -0.69
CA LEU A 38 2.16 -2.39 0.48
C LEU A 38 1.29 -2.25 1.73
N VAL A 39 0.75 -1.06 1.98
CA VAL A 39 -0.17 -0.81 3.11
C VAL A 39 -1.46 -1.61 2.96
N SER A 40 -2.01 -1.71 1.74
CA SER A 40 -3.21 -2.51 1.47
C SER A 40 -2.95 -3.99 1.77
N GLN A 41 -1.85 -4.55 1.25
CA GLN A 41 -1.49 -5.95 1.51
C GLN A 41 -1.25 -6.23 2.99
N ALA A 42 -0.65 -5.30 3.73
CA ALA A 42 -0.49 -5.41 5.17
C ALA A 42 -1.83 -5.35 5.90
N SER A 43 -2.74 -4.47 5.46
CA SER A 43 -4.09 -4.33 5.99
C SER A 43 -4.90 -5.62 5.80
N ASP A 44 -4.86 -6.24 4.62
CA ASP A 44 -5.56 -7.50 4.34
C ASP A 44 -5.08 -8.64 5.26
N LYS A 45 -3.76 -8.73 5.47
CA LYS A 45 -3.17 -9.71 6.41
C LYS A 45 -3.63 -9.45 7.83
N ASN A 46 -3.74 -8.19 8.24
CA ASN A 46 -4.20 -7.84 9.58
C ASN A 46 -5.70 -8.12 9.75
N GLN A 47 -6.53 -7.84 8.73
CA GLN A 47 -7.95 -8.22 8.74
C GLN A 47 -8.12 -9.73 8.90
N LEU A 48 -7.38 -10.53 8.13
CA LEU A 48 -7.41 -11.99 8.27
C LEU A 48 -7.04 -12.44 9.70
N ARG A 49 -6.02 -11.84 10.30
CA ARG A 49 -5.61 -12.15 11.68
C ARG A 49 -6.71 -11.79 12.68
N LEU A 50 -7.32 -10.61 12.54
CA LEU A 50 -8.42 -10.15 13.39
C LEU A 50 -9.64 -11.07 13.29
N ASP A 51 -10.00 -11.49 12.08
CA ASP A 51 -11.10 -12.44 11.86
C ASP A 51 -10.87 -13.77 12.57
N ILE A 52 -9.64 -14.29 12.52
CA ILE A 52 -9.27 -15.51 13.25
C ILE A 52 -9.36 -15.27 14.76
N MET A 53 -8.86 -14.13 15.26
CA MET A 53 -8.97 -13.78 16.69
C MET A 53 -10.42 -13.71 17.17
N LEU A 54 -11.31 -13.09 16.38
CA LEU A 54 -12.74 -13.04 16.68
C LEU A 54 -13.37 -14.44 16.70
N LYS A 55 -13.02 -15.30 15.73
CA LYS A 55 -13.49 -16.71 15.70
C LYS A 55 -13.02 -17.51 16.92
N ILE A 56 -11.80 -17.26 17.41
CA ILE A 56 -11.29 -17.88 18.65
C ILE A 56 -12.15 -17.44 19.84
N LEU A 57 -12.42 -16.14 19.99
CA LEU A 57 -13.25 -15.63 21.08
C LEU A 57 -14.65 -16.25 21.05
N LYS A 58 -15.26 -16.35 19.86
CA LYS A 58 -16.56 -17.00 19.68
C LYS A 58 -16.53 -18.48 20.05
N ALA A 59 -15.54 -19.23 19.59
CA ALA A 59 -15.40 -20.65 19.93
C ALA A 59 -15.25 -20.87 21.44
N ARG A 60 -14.49 -20.00 22.12
CA ARG A 60 -14.36 -20.02 23.60
C ARG A 60 -15.69 -19.71 24.29
N GLN A 61 -16.45 -18.73 23.79
CA GLN A 61 -17.77 -18.39 24.31
C GLN A 61 -18.75 -19.56 24.18
N GLU A 62 -18.64 -20.34 23.10
CA GLU A 62 -19.44 -21.54 22.83
C GLU A 62 -18.91 -22.81 23.55
N ASN A 63 -17.85 -22.69 24.37
CA ASN A 63 -17.12 -23.81 25.01
C ASN A 63 -16.51 -24.84 24.03
N ASP A 64 -16.34 -24.47 22.76
CA ASP A 64 -15.67 -25.29 21.75
C ASP A 64 -14.15 -25.05 21.80
N PHE A 65 -13.50 -25.66 22.80
CA PHE A 65 -12.07 -25.50 23.03
C PHE A 65 -11.21 -26.18 21.97
N ALA A 66 -11.70 -27.25 21.33
CA ALA A 66 -11.01 -27.92 20.23
C ALA A 66 -10.84 -26.96 19.04
N LYS A 67 -11.94 -26.35 18.60
CA LYS A 67 -11.92 -25.34 17.53
C LYS A 67 -11.12 -24.10 17.91
N ALA A 68 -11.21 -23.65 19.17
CA ALA A 68 -10.40 -22.54 19.65
C ALA A 68 -8.89 -22.85 19.57
N ALA A 69 -8.49 -24.08 19.88
CA ALA A 69 -7.09 -24.52 19.77
C ALA A 69 -6.63 -24.56 18.30
N ASP A 70 -7.42 -25.14 17.40
CA ASP A 70 -7.10 -25.21 15.97
C ASP A 70 -6.95 -23.81 15.33
N LEU A 71 -7.86 -22.90 15.66
CA LEU A 71 -7.79 -21.51 15.22
C LEU A 71 -6.58 -20.78 15.81
N THR A 72 -6.19 -21.08 17.05
CA THR A 72 -4.99 -20.52 17.67
C THR A 72 -3.72 -20.98 16.96
N CYS A 73 -3.63 -22.26 16.60
CA CYS A 73 -2.54 -22.79 15.78
C CYS A 73 -2.49 -22.11 14.40
N SER A 74 -3.66 -21.92 13.77
CA SER A 74 -3.79 -21.22 12.49
C SER A 74 -3.32 -19.77 12.58
N LEU A 75 -3.68 -19.05 13.65
CA LEU A 75 -3.23 -17.67 13.89
C LEU A 75 -1.72 -17.60 14.07
N ARG A 76 -1.12 -18.53 14.83
CA ARG A 76 0.35 -18.60 14.98
C ARG A 76 1.04 -18.74 13.63
N PHE A 77 0.52 -19.58 12.75
CA PHE A 77 1.07 -19.74 11.40
C PHE A 77 0.99 -18.43 10.58
N GLN A 78 -0.11 -17.68 10.69
CA GLN A 78 -0.28 -16.38 10.01
C GLN A 78 0.62 -15.26 10.56
N VAL A 79 0.99 -15.34 11.84
CA VAL A 79 1.89 -14.35 12.49
C VAL A 79 3.36 -14.68 12.21
N LEU A 80 3.72 -15.97 12.21
CA LEU A 80 5.10 -16.43 12.00
C LEU A 80 5.52 -16.48 10.53
N ARG A 81 4.59 -16.34 9.57
CA ARG A 81 4.95 -16.17 8.15
C ARG A 81 5.75 -14.87 8.00
N PRO A 82 7.03 -14.93 7.59
CA PRO A 82 7.79 -13.75 7.24
C PRO A 82 7.05 -13.03 6.12
N SER A 83 6.86 -11.73 6.24
CA SER A 83 6.61 -10.87 5.09
C SER A 83 7.83 -10.98 4.18
N MET A 84 7.76 -11.90 3.21
CA MET A 84 8.70 -11.97 2.09
C MET A 84 8.43 -10.73 1.23
N LEU A 85 8.98 -9.60 1.67
CA LEU A 85 9.04 -8.35 0.93
C LEU A 85 10.27 -8.45 0.03
N GLY A 86 10.03 -8.67 -1.27
CA GLY A 86 10.98 -8.40 -2.34
C GLY A 86 10.93 -6.93 -2.74
#